data_AF-A0A7U7IF87-F1
#
_entry.id   AF-A0A7U7IF87-F1
#
_cell.length_a   1.000
_cell.length_b   1.000
_cell.length_c   1.000
_cell.angle_alpha   90.00
_cell.angle_beta   90.00
_cell.angle_gamma   90.00
#
_symmetry.space_group_name_H-M   'P 1'
#
loop_
_entity.id
_entity.type
_entity.pdbx_description
1 polymer ?
#
loop_
_entity_poly.entity_id
_entity_poly.type
_entity_poly.pdbx_seq_one_letter_code
_entity_poly.pdbx_strand_id
1 'polypeptide(L)'
;MSTLKLEFKKSISNKIIYTLGVLFIFLFLLGYFLPIGIDKVKNLSYGQFFFSSYTVATEFGFLLFSFVIAYFINKEYSNKNILFYKLIGDNIFTFFYKKVAVLFIECLIYIILGITIISIIYSDFSHYLLLIILFSLVILQYILVVGTISMVSPNILISLGISIVYWIGSVILVAINKNIFGIVAPFEASNTMYRAVEKILNNESTFICPTEIINTVSFFVLLFIVNTIVLLLSRKRWLKIGM
;
A
#
# COMPACT_ATOMS: atom_id res chain seq x y z
N MET A 1 -26.67 3.62 -12.14
CA MET A 1 -25.44 4.34 -11.73
C MET A 1 -24.39 3.30 -11.38
N SER A 2 -23.18 3.34 -11.96
CA SER A 2 -22.18 2.32 -11.66
C SER A 2 -21.84 2.36 -10.16
N THR A 3 -21.86 1.22 -9.50
CA THR A 3 -21.58 1.08 -8.06
C THR A 3 -20.17 1.56 -7.70
N LEU A 4 -19.21 1.49 -8.63
CA LEU A 4 -17.88 2.09 -8.47
C LEU A 4 -17.91 3.63 -8.37
N LYS A 5 -18.78 4.30 -9.13
CA LYS A 5 -18.95 5.77 -9.06
C LYS A 5 -19.49 6.21 -7.68
N LEU A 6 -20.29 5.37 -7.04
CA LEU A 6 -20.75 5.59 -5.66
C LEU A 6 -19.57 5.58 -4.69
N GLU A 7 -18.65 4.63 -4.84
CA GLU A 7 -17.47 4.51 -3.97
C GLU A 7 -16.53 5.72 -4.08
N PHE A 8 -16.28 6.23 -5.29
CA PHE A 8 -15.54 7.48 -5.46
C PHE A 8 -16.23 8.67 -4.79
N LYS A 9 -17.56 8.80 -4.96
CA LYS A 9 -18.32 9.87 -4.28
C LYS A 9 -18.23 9.74 -2.76
N LYS A 10 -18.27 8.52 -2.23
CA LYS A 10 -18.08 8.26 -0.80
C LYS A 10 -16.66 8.61 -0.34
N SER A 11 -15.63 8.28 -1.11
CA SER A 11 -14.25 8.66 -0.79
C SER A 11 -14.10 10.18 -0.67
N ILE A 12 -14.61 10.93 -1.66
CA ILE A 12 -14.60 12.40 -1.66
C ILE A 12 -15.40 12.94 -0.46
N SER A 13 -16.63 12.48 -0.25
CA SER A 13 -17.49 12.93 0.84
C SER A 13 -16.89 12.64 2.23
N ASN A 14 -16.17 11.52 2.36
CA ASN A 14 -15.50 11.12 3.60
C ASN A 14 -14.10 11.71 3.73
N LYS A 15 -13.68 12.57 2.80
CA LYS A 15 -12.36 13.22 2.74
C LYS A 15 -11.18 12.25 2.65
N ILE A 16 -11.42 11.02 2.20
CA ILE A 16 -10.39 9.96 2.10
C ILE A 16 -9.37 10.33 1.04
N ILE A 17 -9.83 10.74 -0.15
CA ILE A 17 -8.96 11.23 -1.22
C ILE A 17 -8.05 12.39 -0.76
N TYR A 18 -8.56 13.33 0.03
CA TYR A 18 -7.75 14.44 0.55
C TYR A 18 -6.74 13.96 1.59
N THR A 19 -7.13 13.02 2.44
CA THR A 19 -6.25 12.42 3.45
C THR A 19 -5.11 11.66 2.78
N LEU A 20 -5.39 10.89 1.73
CA LEU A 20 -4.38 10.23 0.91
C LEU A 20 -3.41 11.24 0.30
N GLY A 21 -3.90 12.35 -0.25
CA GLY A 21 -3.05 13.42 -0.79
C GLY A 21 -2.08 13.98 0.25
N VAL A 22 -2.56 14.27 1.47
CA VAL A 22 -1.71 14.72 2.58
C VAL A 22 -0.68 13.67 2.96
N LEU A 23 -1.06 12.39 3.01
CA LEU A 23 -0.12 11.29 3.31
C LEU A 23 0.98 11.15 2.25
N PHE A 24 0.66 11.29 0.96
CA PHE A 24 1.66 11.27 -0.10
C PHE A 24 2.60 12.48 -0.05
N ILE A 25 2.07 13.69 0.21
CA ILE A 25 2.91 14.87 0.43
C ILE A 25 3.85 14.63 1.60
N PHE A 26 3.34 14.13 2.72
CA PHE A 26 4.14 13.80 3.90
C PHE A 26 5.21 12.75 3.61
N LEU A 27 4.88 11.71 2.84
CA LEU A 27 5.81 10.66 2.44
C LEU A 27 7.02 11.24 1.67
N PHE A 28 6.77 12.05 0.65
CA PHE A 28 7.85 12.66 -0.15
C PHE A 28 8.64 13.70 0.64
N LEU A 29 7.98 14.46 1.52
CA LEU A 29 8.68 15.38 2.43
C LEU A 29 9.61 14.63 3.38
N LEU A 30 9.16 13.50 3.97
CA LEU A 30 10.02 12.67 4.80
C LEU A 30 11.20 12.10 4.00
N GLY A 31 10.99 11.68 2.75
CA GLY A 31 12.06 11.24 1.85
C GLY A 31 13.12 12.31 1.59
N TYR A 32 12.74 13.60 1.64
CA TYR A 32 13.70 14.71 1.58
C TYR A 32 14.39 14.95 2.93
N PHE A 33 13.63 15.01 4.02
CA PHE A 33 14.13 15.46 5.31
C PHE A 33 14.95 14.40 6.05
N LEU A 34 14.65 13.10 5.86
CA LEU A 34 15.37 12.03 6.56
C LEU A 34 16.88 12.03 6.25
N PRO A 35 17.33 12.05 4.97
CA PRO A 35 18.75 12.09 4.66
C PRO A 35 19.44 13.41 5.06
N ILE A 36 18.72 14.52 4.99
CA ILE A 36 19.28 15.84 5.35
C ILE A 36 19.44 15.95 6.88
N GLY A 37 18.45 15.46 7.63
CA GLY A 37 18.43 15.51 9.09
C GLY A 37 19.36 14.49 9.76
N ILE A 38 19.36 13.25 9.27
CA ILE A 38 20.12 12.15 9.86
C ILE A 38 21.53 12.08 9.27
N ASP A 39 21.64 12.08 7.94
CA ASP A 39 22.91 11.86 7.23
C ASP A 39 23.65 13.16 6.89
N LYS A 40 23.09 14.32 7.27
CA LYS A 40 23.66 15.68 7.07
C LYS A 40 24.11 15.96 5.63
N VAL A 41 23.44 15.35 4.65
CA VAL A 41 23.74 15.56 3.23
C VAL A 41 23.30 16.97 2.83
N LYS A 42 24.19 17.75 2.19
CA LYS A 42 23.90 19.14 1.81
C LYS A 42 22.94 19.27 0.63
N ASN A 43 23.03 18.37 -0.35
CA ASN A 43 22.17 18.29 -1.53
C ASN A 43 21.93 16.82 -1.88
N LEU A 44 20.67 16.42 -2.01
CA LEU A 44 20.30 15.06 -2.40
C LEU A 44 20.31 14.93 -3.92
N SER A 45 20.89 13.85 -4.45
CA SER A 45 20.70 13.49 -5.86
C SER A 45 19.29 12.95 -6.11
N TYR A 46 18.86 12.92 -7.38
CA TYR A 46 17.57 12.34 -7.79
C TYR A 46 17.38 10.91 -7.26
N GLY A 47 18.39 10.05 -7.44
CA GLY A 47 18.39 8.68 -6.96
C GLY A 47 18.29 8.58 -5.42
N GLN A 48 19.07 9.39 -4.70
CA GLN A 48 19.05 9.41 -3.23
C GLN A 48 17.70 9.87 -2.67
N PHE A 49 17.10 10.90 -3.26
CA PHE A 49 15.78 11.37 -2.87
C PHE A 49 14.73 10.26 -3.03
N PHE A 50 14.69 9.62 -4.19
CA PHE A 50 13.68 8.60 -4.47
C PHE A 50 13.93 7.31 -3.71
N PHE A 51 15.18 6.95 -3.47
CA PHE A 51 15.50 5.82 -2.61
C PHE A 51 15.04 6.08 -1.18
N SER A 52 15.33 7.26 -0.62
CA SER A 52 14.84 7.61 0.72
C SER A 52 13.32 7.68 0.79
N SER A 53 12.66 8.26 -0.21
CA SER A 53 11.19 8.26 -0.32
C SER A 53 10.62 6.85 -0.41
N TYR A 54 11.30 5.95 -1.12
CA TYR A 54 10.94 4.54 -1.21
C TYR A 54 11.10 3.84 0.14
N THR A 55 12.17 4.11 0.90
CA THR A 55 12.34 3.64 2.28
C THR A 55 11.19 4.10 3.18
N VAL A 56 10.78 5.37 3.08
CA VAL A 56 9.62 5.85 3.84
C VAL A 56 8.36 5.08 3.44
N ALA A 57 8.18 4.84 2.14
CA ALA A 57 7.05 4.10 1.62
C ALA A 57 7.03 2.65 2.14
N THR A 58 8.15 1.94 2.17
CA THR A 58 8.22 0.52 2.54
C THR A 58 8.20 0.28 4.05
N GLU A 59 8.90 1.13 4.82
CA GLU A 59 9.09 0.94 6.26
C GLU A 59 8.00 1.63 7.08
N PHE A 60 7.69 2.89 6.77
CA PHE A 60 6.68 3.66 7.53
C PHE A 60 5.33 3.70 6.83
N GLY A 61 5.30 3.50 5.52
CA GLY A 61 4.08 3.63 4.72
C GLY A 61 2.99 2.66 5.16
N PHE A 62 3.32 1.44 5.59
CA PHE A 62 2.32 0.50 6.09
C PHE A 62 1.50 1.12 7.23
N LEU A 63 2.16 1.72 8.22
CA LEU A 63 1.50 2.39 9.34
C LEU A 63 0.68 3.59 8.87
N LEU A 64 1.26 4.45 8.04
CA LEU A 64 0.61 5.66 7.53
C LEU A 64 -0.68 5.36 6.76
N PHE A 65 -0.64 4.40 5.83
CA PHE A 65 -1.76 4.07 4.96
C PHE A 65 -2.77 3.11 5.62
N SER A 66 -2.34 2.28 6.58
CA SER A 66 -3.22 1.30 7.23
C SER A 66 -4.46 1.95 7.87
N PHE A 67 -4.29 3.12 8.49
CA PHE A 67 -5.40 3.86 9.09
C PHE A 67 -6.49 4.20 8.07
N VAL A 68 -6.11 4.79 6.94
CA VAL A 68 -7.05 5.24 5.91
C VAL A 68 -7.73 4.05 5.23
N ILE A 69 -6.98 2.99 4.94
CA ILE A 69 -7.50 1.76 4.34
C ILE A 69 -8.54 1.11 5.27
N ALA A 70 -8.19 0.93 6.55
CA ALA A 70 -9.10 0.33 7.54
C ALA A 70 -10.33 1.21 7.76
N TYR A 71 -10.15 2.52 7.86
CA TYR A 71 -11.24 3.48 7.98
C TYR A 71 -12.24 3.36 6.83
N PHE A 72 -11.77 3.27 5.58
CA PHE A 72 -12.65 3.23 4.41
C PHE A 72 -13.58 2.01 4.39
N ILE A 73 -13.12 0.87 4.89
CA ILE A 73 -13.89 -0.37 4.95
C ILE A 73 -14.76 -0.41 6.21
N ASN A 74 -14.17 -0.23 7.38
CA ASN A 74 -14.87 -0.41 8.66
C ASN A 74 -15.89 0.71 8.96
N LYS A 75 -15.78 1.88 8.32
CA LYS A 75 -16.83 2.91 8.38
C LYS A 75 -18.17 2.41 7.84
N GLU A 76 -18.16 1.53 6.83
CA GLU A 76 -19.39 0.93 6.30
C GLU A 76 -20.07 0.00 7.30
N TYR A 77 -19.30 -0.66 8.17
CA TYR A 77 -19.83 -1.47 9.27
C TYR A 77 -20.46 -0.60 10.35
N SER A 78 -19.76 0.47 10.74
CA SER A 78 -20.24 1.42 11.74
C SER A 78 -21.57 2.08 11.31
N ASN A 79 -21.72 2.34 10.02
CA ASN A 79 -22.93 2.92 9.44
C ASN A 79 -24.00 1.88 9.05
N LYS A 80 -23.78 0.59 9.29
CA LYS A 80 -24.69 -0.52 8.90
C LYS A 80 -25.04 -0.54 7.41
N ASN A 81 -24.13 -0.09 6.56
CA ASN A 81 -24.36 0.03 5.12
C ASN A 81 -24.25 -1.30 4.37
N ILE A 82 -23.83 -2.39 5.02
CA ILE A 82 -23.65 -3.70 4.37
C ILE A 82 -24.98 -4.26 3.87
N LEU A 83 -26.07 -4.00 4.58
CA LEU A 83 -27.41 -4.38 4.11
C LEU A 83 -27.72 -3.69 2.78
N PHE A 84 -27.40 -2.40 2.65
CA PHE A 84 -27.59 -1.65 1.41
C PHE A 84 -26.78 -2.21 0.24
N TYR A 85 -25.51 -2.58 0.47
CA TYR A 85 -24.69 -3.25 -0.56
C TYR A 85 -25.31 -4.57 -1.01
N LYS A 86 -25.80 -5.38 -0.06
CA LYS A 86 -26.47 -6.64 -0.38
C LYS A 86 -27.74 -6.42 -1.21
N LEU A 87 -28.53 -5.40 -0.90
CA LEU A 87 -29.77 -5.07 -1.63
C LEU A 87 -29.50 -4.62 -3.07
N ILE A 88 -28.35 -4.00 -3.34
CA ILE A 88 -27.91 -3.61 -4.70
C ILE A 88 -27.26 -4.80 -5.45
N GLY A 89 -27.21 -5.97 -4.83
CA GLY A 89 -26.68 -7.20 -5.43
C GLY A 89 -25.17 -7.38 -5.24
N ASP A 90 -24.53 -6.58 -4.38
CA ASP A 90 -23.12 -6.79 -4.06
C ASP A 90 -22.92 -7.95 -3.09
N ASN A 91 -21.92 -8.77 -3.42
CA ASN A 91 -21.41 -9.82 -2.54
C ASN A 91 -20.10 -9.34 -1.89
N ILE A 92 -19.55 -10.16 -1.00
CA ILE A 92 -18.33 -9.81 -0.26
C ILE A 92 -17.14 -9.50 -1.19
N PHE A 93 -17.04 -10.19 -2.33
CA PHE A 93 -15.96 -10.00 -3.30
C PHE A 93 -16.13 -8.69 -4.07
N THR A 94 -17.34 -8.44 -4.60
CA THR A 94 -17.60 -7.21 -5.34
C THR A 94 -17.49 -5.99 -4.44
N PHE A 95 -17.93 -6.09 -3.18
CA PHE A 95 -17.70 -5.05 -2.17
C PHE A 95 -16.19 -4.81 -1.96
N PHE A 96 -15.44 -5.86 -1.64
CA PHE A 96 -14.02 -5.76 -1.34
C PHE A 96 -13.21 -5.19 -2.53
N TYR A 97 -13.34 -5.77 -3.72
CA TYR A 97 -12.53 -5.36 -4.87
C TYR A 97 -12.91 -3.98 -5.41
N LYS A 98 -14.15 -3.51 -5.23
CA LYS A 98 -14.48 -2.10 -5.53
C LYS A 98 -13.77 -1.14 -4.58
N LYS A 99 -13.72 -1.47 -3.28
CA LYS A 99 -12.99 -0.66 -2.29
C LYS A 99 -11.49 -0.62 -2.60
N VAL A 100 -10.91 -1.78 -2.91
CA VAL A 100 -9.51 -1.90 -3.36
C VAL A 100 -9.25 -1.05 -4.60
N ALA A 101 -10.10 -1.16 -5.63
CA ALA A 101 -9.93 -0.42 -6.87
C ALA A 101 -10.00 1.10 -6.67
N VAL A 102 -10.94 1.61 -5.88
CA VAL A 102 -11.04 3.05 -5.59
C VAL A 102 -9.81 3.55 -4.85
N LEU A 103 -9.40 2.88 -3.77
CA LEU A 103 -8.20 3.26 -3.02
C LEU A 103 -6.95 3.22 -3.92
N PHE A 104 -6.81 2.18 -4.74
CA PHE A 104 -5.65 2.02 -5.60
C PHE A 104 -5.59 3.11 -6.67
N ILE A 105 -6.72 3.43 -7.32
CA ILE A 105 -6.78 4.51 -8.32
C ILE A 105 -6.46 5.87 -7.69
N GLU A 106 -7.02 6.18 -6.52
CA GLU A 106 -6.74 7.44 -5.82
C GLU A 106 -5.27 7.55 -5.43
N CYS A 107 -4.67 6.47 -4.91
CA CYS A 107 -3.24 6.44 -4.62
C CYS A 107 -2.38 6.58 -5.88
N LEU A 108 -2.75 5.91 -6.97
CA LEU A 108 -2.00 5.95 -8.23
C LEU A 108 -1.95 7.38 -8.82
N ILE A 109 -3.03 8.14 -8.69
CA ILE A 109 -3.04 9.56 -9.07
C ILE A 109 -1.97 10.34 -8.29
N TYR A 110 -1.91 10.18 -6.97
CA TYR A 110 -0.93 10.89 -6.15
C TYR A 110 0.51 10.41 -6.33
N ILE A 111 0.71 9.12 -6.60
CA ILE A 111 2.03 8.56 -6.95
C ILE A 111 2.53 9.22 -8.24
N ILE A 112 1.72 9.25 -9.29
CA ILE A 112 2.09 9.85 -10.57
C ILE A 112 2.37 11.34 -10.39
N LEU A 113 1.49 12.08 -9.72
CA LEU A 113 1.66 13.51 -9.49
C LEU A 113 2.94 13.80 -8.68
N GLY A 114 3.16 13.09 -7.58
CA GLY A 114 4.33 13.30 -6.72
C GLY A 114 5.63 13.03 -7.45
N ILE A 115 5.74 11.87 -8.11
CA ILE A 115 6.93 11.52 -8.90
C ILE A 115 7.14 12.55 -10.02
N THR A 116 6.08 12.96 -10.74
CA THR A 116 6.19 13.97 -11.81
C THR A 116 6.75 15.29 -11.28
N ILE A 117 6.22 15.80 -10.17
CA ILE A 117 6.66 17.06 -9.58
C ILE A 117 8.15 17.00 -9.21
N ILE A 118 8.57 15.92 -8.56
CA ILE A 118 9.97 15.75 -8.15
C ILE A 118 10.88 15.59 -9.38
N SER A 119 10.49 14.80 -10.37
CA SER A 119 11.24 14.66 -11.63
C SER A 119 11.42 15.99 -12.35
N ILE A 120 10.42 16.87 -12.33
CA ILE A 120 10.55 18.24 -12.88
C ILE A 120 11.54 19.06 -12.05
N ILE A 121 11.46 19.04 -10.72
CA ILE A 121 12.37 19.79 -9.83
C ILE A 121 13.84 19.40 -10.07
N TYR A 122 14.10 18.11 -10.24
CA TYR A 122 15.44 17.57 -10.49
C TYR A 122 15.84 17.58 -11.96
N SER A 123 14.92 17.88 -12.88
CA SER A 123 15.11 17.78 -14.33
C SER A 123 15.62 16.39 -14.78
N ASP A 124 15.17 15.33 -14.11
CA ASP A 124 15.59 13.94 -14.36
C ASP A 124 14.38 12.99 -14.37
N PHE A 125 14.33 12.12 -15.37
CA PHE A 125 13.27 11.14 -15.61
C PHE A 125 13.81 9.70 -15.81
N SER A 126 15.10 9.48 -15.57
CA SER A 126 15.82 8.22 -15.82
C SER A 126 15.10 6.97 -15.28
N HIS A 127 14.49 7.07 -14.09
CA HIS A 127 13.82 5.95 -13.41
C HIS A 127 12.29 6.14 -13.26
N TYR A 128 11.69 7.06 -14.02
CA TYR A 128 10.31 7.52 -13.81
C TYR A 128 9.27 6.38 -13.81
N LEU A 129 9.27 5.53 -14.85
CA LEU A 129 8.32 4.42 -14.95
C LEU A 129 8.55 3.35 -13.87
N LEU A 130 9.82 3.07 -13.56
CA LEU A 130 10.19 2.12 -12.53
C LEU A 130 9.64 2.57 -11.16
N LEU A 131 9.82 3.85 -10.83
CA LEU A 131 9.33 4.42 -9.57
C LEU A 131 7.79 4.34 -9.47
N ILE A 132 7.07 4.67 -10.54
CA ILE A 132 5.60 4.52 -10.55
C ILE A 132 5.20 3.08 -10.24
N ILE A 133 5.85 2.10 -10.86
CA ILE A 133 5.55 0.68 -10.65
C ILE A 133 5.87 0.27 -9.21
N LEU A 134 7.07 0.60 -8.70
CA LEU A 134 7.50 0.21 -7.36
C LEU A 134 6.59 0.78 -6.27
N PHE A 135 6.33 2.09 -6.30
CA PHE A 135 5.41 2.73 -5.34
C PHE A 135 4.00 2.16 -5.45
N SER A 136 3.52 1.88 -6.66
CA SER A 136 2.19 1.29 -6.85
C SER A 136 2.10 -0.11 -6.26
N LEU A 137 3.15 -0.94 -6.41
CA LEU A 137 3.18 -2.28 -5.83
C LEU A 137 3.19 -2.24 -4.30
N VAL A 138 4.01 -1.38 -3.69
CA VAL A 138 4.05 -1.21 -2.22
C VAL A 138 2.66 -0.82 -1.70
N ILE A 139 2.01 0.16 -2.32
CA ILE A 139 0.68 0.60 -1.90
C ILE A 139 -0.40 -0.45 -2.15
N LEU A 140 -0.34 -1.19 -3.27
CA LEU A 140 -1.26 -2.28 -3.56
C LEU A 140 -1.17 -3.38 -2.49
N GLN A 141 0.05 -3.74 -2.06
CA GLN A 141 0.26 -4.67 -0.96
C GLN A 141 -0.48 -4.20 0.30
N TYR A 142 -0.34 -2.92 0.68
CA TYR A 142 -0.98 -2.39 1.89
C TYR A 142 -2.51 -2.44 1.78
N ILE A 143 -3.06 -2.01 0.65
CA ILE A 143 -4.50 -2.03 0.39
C ILE A 143 -5.05 -3.45 0.50
N LEU A 144 -4.37 -4.43 -0.10
CA LEU A 144 -4.80 -5.83 -0.07
C LEU A 144 -4.68 -6.43 1.34
N VAL A 145 -3.54 -6.28 2.02
CA VAL A 145 -3.33 -6.83 3.36
C VAL A 145 -4.28 -6.20 4.38
N VAL A 146 -4.21 -4.88 4.55
CA VAL A 146 -5.01 -4.15 5.54
C VAL A 146 -6.49 -4.26 5.19
N GLY A 147 -6.83 -4.22 3.90
CA GLY A 147 -8.20 -4.43 3.46
C GLY A 147 -8.72 -5.81 3.85
N THR A 148 -7.94 -6.86 3.66
CA THR A 148 -8.33 -8.23 4.06
C THR A 148 -8.58 -8.32 5.55
N ILE A 149 -7.67 -7.77 6.36
CA ILE A 149 -7.79 -7.73 7.83
C ILE A 149 -9.05 -6.95 8.23
N SER A 150 -9.32 -5.84 7.56
CA SER A 150 -10.49 -4.99 7.79
C SER A 150 -11.80 -5.71 7.48
N MET A 151 -11.81 -6.64 6.52
CA MET A 151 -12.99 -7.45 6.20
C MET A 151 -13.41 -8.39 7.33
N VAL A 152 -12.44 -8.89 8.11
CA VAL A 152 -12.69 -9.79 9.24
C VAL A 152 -12.92 -9.01 10.54
N SER A 153 -12.34 -7.82 10.64
CA SER A 153 -12.37 -7.00 11.85
C SER A 153 -13.70 -6.26 12.03
N PRO A 154 -14.28 -6.27 13.25
CA PRO A 154 -15.58 -5.63 13.48
C PRO A 154 -15.48 -4.10 13.58
N ASN A 155 -14.31 -3.56 13.91
CA ASN A 155 -14.08 -2.12 14.02
C ASN A 155 -12.66 -1.75 13.56
N ILE A 156 -12.45 -0.44 13.38
CA ILE A 156 -11.19 0.13 12.88
C ILE A 156 -10.02 -0.19 13.82
N LEU A 157 -10.21 -0.05 15.14
CA LEU A 157 -9.13 -0.26 16.13
C LEU A 157 -8.57 -1.68 16.10
N ILE A 158 -9.45 -2.69 16.02
CA ILE A 158 -9.04 -4.09 15.91
C ILE A 158 -8.33 -4.34 14.57
N SER A 159 -8.83 -3.77 13.47
CA SER A 159 -8.19 -3.89 12.16
C SER A 159 -6.76 -3.35 12.20
N LEU A 160 -6.56 -2.18 12.82
CA LEU A 160 -5.24 -1.57 12.95
C LEU A 160 -4.33 -2.38 13.87
N GLY A 161 -4.83 -2.84 15.01
CA GLY A 161 -4.04 -3.68 15.93
C GLY A 161 -3.52 -4.95 15.24
N ILE A 162 -4.40 -5.66 14.52
CA ILE A 162 -3.99 -6.86 13.76
C ILE A 162 -3.03 -6.49 12.62
N SER A 163 -3.26 -5.38 11.92
CA SER A 163 -2.36 -4.91 10.85
C SER A 163 -0.96 -4.60 11.37
N ILE A 164 -0.85 -3.95 12.53
CA ILE A 164 0.45 -3.65 13.17
C ILE A 164 1.17 -4.94 13.58
N VAL A 165 0.45 -5.90 14.19
CA VAL A 165 1.02 -7.20 14.56
C VAL A 165 1.51 -7.96 13.33
N TYR A 166 0.72 -7.96 12.24
CA TYR A 166 1.13 -8.55 10.97
C TYR A 166 2.41 -7.89 10.44
N TRP A 167 2.46 -6.56 10.42
CA TRP A 167 3.60 -5.82 9.89
C TRP A 167 4.87 -6.10 10.69
N ILE A 168 4.84 -5.92 12.03
CA ILE A 168 5.99 -6.22 12.90
C ILE A 168 6.42 -7.67 12.77
N GLY A 169 5.45 -8.61 12.77
CA GLY A 169 5.74 -10.03 12.60
C GLY A 169 6.42 -10.34 11.26
N SER A 170 5.98 -9.70 10.17
CA SER A 170 6.60 -9.87 8.85
C SER A 170 8.04 -9.36 8.82
N VAL A 171 8.32 -8.20 9.42
CA VAL A 171 9.68 -7.63 9.51
C VAL A 171 10.60 -8.57 10.29
N ILE A 172 10.15 -9.07 11.45
CA ILE A 172 10.94 -9.99 12.29
C ILE A 172 11.24 -11.30 11.54
N LEU A 173 10.26 -11.87 10.85
CA LEU A 173 10.44 -13.13 10.12
C LEU A 173 11.50 -12.99 9.01
N VAL A 174 11.44 -11.92 8.22
CA VAL A 174 12.42 -11.67 7.16
C VAL A 174 13.82 -11.45 7.75
N ALA A 175 13.92 -10.70 8.86
CA ALA A 175 15.18 -10.47 9.56
C ALA A 175 15.83 -11.77 10.09
N ILE A 176 15.04 -12.76 10.51
CA ILE A 176 15.55 -14.06 10.97
C ILE A 176 16.12 -14.87 9.81
N ASN A 177 15.36 -15.02 8.71
CA ASN A 177 15.82 -15.79 7.56
C ASN A 177 15.17 -15.30 6.26
N LYS A 178 15.86 -14.38 5.58
CA LYS A 178 15.45 -13.83 4.29
C LYS A 178 15.22 -14.88 3.20
N ASN A 179 15.93 -16.02 3.22
CA ASN A 179 15.82 -17.02 2.16
C ASN A 179 14.50 -17.78 2.22
N ILE A 180 13.94 -17.94 3.42
CA ILE A 180 12.66 -18.64 3.64
C ILE A 180 11.52 -17.62 3.72
N PHE A 181 11.70 -16.55 4.49
CA PHE A 181 10.64 -15.60 4.80
C PHE A 181 10.62 -14.37 3.91
N GLY A 182 11.61 -14.18 3.02
CA GLY A 182 11.66 -13.03 2.10
C GLY A 182 10.45 -12.89 1.18
N ILE A 183 9.69 -13.96 0.96
CA ILE A 183 8.43 -13.88 0.21
C ILE A 183 7.35 -13.14 1.03
N VAL A 184 7.39 -13.16 2.36
CA VAL A 184 6.35 -12.59 3.24
C VAL A 184 6.34 -11.06 3.25
N ALA A 185 7.51 -10.43 3.13
CA ALA A 185 7.63 -8.99 2.95
C ALA A 185 8.69 -8.67 1.88
N PRO A 186 8.32 -8.68 0.59
CA PRO A 186 9.27 -8.55 -0.52
C PRO A 186 9.98 -7.18 -0.55
N PHE A 187 9.35 -6.12 -0.05
CA PHE A 187 9.87 -4.74 -0.12
C PHE A 187 10.58 -4.28 1.15
N GLU A 188 10.70 -5.13 2.16
CA GLU A 188 11.36 -4.75 3.42
C GLU A 188 12.89 -4.59 3.22
N ALA A 189 13.50 -3.68 3.97
CA ALA A 189 14.91 -3.28 3.88
C ALA A 189 15.97 -4.41 3.95
N SER A 190 15.75 -5.45 4.75
CA SER A 190 16.59 -6.64 4.87
C SER A 190 16.47 -7.60 3.67
N ASN A 191 15.49 -7.40 2.78
CA ASN A 191 15.26 -8.22 1.60
C ASN A 191 16.12 -7.81 0.39
N THR A 192 16.21 -8.67 -0.63
CA THR A 192 17.07 -8.44 -1.80
C THR A 192 16.51 -7.36 -2.72
N MET A 193 15.19 -7.29 -2.88
CA MET A 193 14.51 -6.30 -3.72
C MET A 193 14.85 -4.87 -3.30
N TYR A 194 14.87 -4.58 -1.99
CA TYR A 194 15.20 -3.26 -1.48
C TYR A 194 16.62 -2.82 -1.90
N ARG A 195 17.59 -3.72 -1.77
CA ARG A 195 18.99 -3.48 -2.20
C ARG A 195 19.12 -3.34 -3.72
N ALA A 196 18.31 -4.06 -4.48
CA ALA A 196 18.30 -3.92 -5.94
C ALA A 196 17.78 -2.53 -6.36
N VAL A 197 16.72 -2.04 -5.71
CA VAL A 197 16.20 -0.69 -5.94
C VAL A 197 17.25 0.38 -5.63
N GLU A 198 17.99 0.24 -4.51
CA GLU A 198 19.10 1.13 -4.15
C GLU A 198 20.14 1.24 -5.27
N LYS A 199 20.63 0.08 -5.74
CA LYS A 199 21.66 0.02 -6.79
C LYS A 199 21.19 0.62 -8.10
N ILE A 200 19.92 0.41 -8.47
CA ILE A 200 19.36 0.98 -9.70
C ILE A 200 19.26 2.49 -9.62
N LEU A 201 18.74 3.02 -8.51
CA LEU A 201 18.59 4.46 -8.33
C LEU A 201 19.94 5.18 -8.22
N ASN A 202 20.98 4.49 -7.74
CA ASN A 202 22.36 4.98 -7.72
C ASN A 202 23.14 4.70 -9.01
N ASN A 203 22.49 4.19 -10.07
CA ASN A 203 23.09 3.85 -11.36
C ASN A 203 24.22 2.79 -11.30
N GLU A 204 24.27 1.98 -10.23
CA GLU A 204 25.19 0.85 -10.10
C GLU A 204 24.71 -0.38 -10.87
N SER A 205 23.42 -0.44 -11.20
CA SER A 205 22.81 -1.51 -11.99
C SER A 205 21.67 -0.98 -12.86
N THR A 206 21.46 -1.55 -14.04
CA THR A 206 20.44 -1.09 -14.99
C THR A 206 19.12 -1.85 -14.92
N PHE A 207 19.11 -3.06 -14.36
CA PHE A 207 17.94 -3.93 -14.33
C PHE A 207 17.75 -4.61 -12.98
N ILE A 208 16.48 -4.82 -12.60
CA ILE A 208 16.10 -5.68 -11.47
C ILE A 208 16.35 -7.14 -11.86
N CYS A 209 16.92 -7.93 -10.95
CA CYS A 209 17.16 -9.34 -11.21
C CYS A 209 15.83 -10.09 -11.47
N PRO A 210 15.75 -10.99 -12.46
CA PRO A 210 14.53 -11.75 -12.74
C PRO A 210 13.99 -12.53 -11.52
N THR A 211 14.87 -12.98 -10.64
CA THR A 211 14.52 -13.66 -9.39
C THR A 211 13.72 -12.77 -8.44
N GLU A 212 14.04 -11.49 -8.33
CA GLU A 212 13.33 -10.52 -7.49
C GLU A 212 11.95 -10.20 -8.05
N ILE A 213 11.84 -10.11 -9.37
CA ILE A 213 10.56 -9.97 -10.08
C ILE A 213 9.68 -11.20 -9.81
N ILE A 214 10.22 -12.41 -9.97
CA ILE A 214 9.49 -13.66 -9.71
C ILE A 214 9.03 -13.74 -8.25
N ASN A 215 9.89 -13.38 -7.29
CA ASN A 215 9.53 -13.37 -5.87
C ASN A 215 8.39 -12.39 -5.57
N THR A 216 8.45 -11.18 -6.16
CA THR A 216 7.41 -10.17 -6.00
C THR A 216 6.08 -10.62 -6.61
N VAL A 217 6.11 -11.17 -7.83
CA VAL A 217 4.91 -11.72 -8.48
C VAL A 217 4.33 -12.88 -7.66
N SER A 218 5.17 -13.80 -7.19
CA SER A 218 4.76 -14.93 -6.36
C SER A 218 4.11 -14.48 -5.06
N PHE A 219 4.64 -13.43 -4.43
CA PHE A 219 4.03 -12.81 -3.25
C PHE A 219 2.62 -12.30 -3.56
N PHE A 220 2.40 -11.56 -4.64
CA PHE A 220 1.07 -11.08 -4.99
C PHE A 220 0.10 -12.24 -5.31
N VAL A 221 0.55 -13.28 -6.01
CA VAL A 221 -0.27 -14.47 -6.28
C VAL A 221 -0.71 -15.12 -4.95
N LEU A 222 0.22 -15.32 -4.01
CA LEU A 222 -0.10 -15.85 -2.68
C LEU A 222 -1.06 -14.94 -1.92
N LEU A 223 -0.84 -13.62 -1.98
CA LEU A 223 -1.69 -12.62 -1.32
C LEU A 223 -3.13 -12.66 -1.88
N PHE A 224 -3.31 -12.80 -3.19
CA PHE A 224 -4.63 -12.94 -3.80
C PHE A 224 -5.31 -14.27 -3.41
N ILE A 225 -4.56 -15.37 -3.30
CA ILE A 225 -5.08 -16.66 -2.82
C ILE A 225 -5.56 -16.52 -1.37
N VAL A 226 -4.72 -15.97 -0.49
CA VAL A 226 -5.06 -15.74 0.93
C VAL A 226 -6.27 -14.82 1.05
N ASN A 227 -6.31 -13.71 0.30
CA ASN A 227 -7.44 -12.81 0.27
C ASN A 227 -8.73 -13.54 -0.11
N THR A 228 -8.68 -14.33 -1.18
CA THR A 228 -9.84 -15.11 -1.65
C THR A 228 -10.34 -16.08 -0.58
N ILE A 229 -9.44 -16.83 0.06
CA ILE A 229 -9.79 -17.76 1.14
C ILE A 229 -10.44 -17.00 2.31
N VAL A 230 -9.84 -15.90 2.76
CA VAL A 230 -10.37 -15.11 3.88
C VAL A 230 -11.76 -14.55 3.55
N LEU A 231 -11.97 -14.03 2.34
CA LEU A 231 -13.28 -13.54 1.90
C LEU A 231 -14.32 -14.66 1.85
N LEU A 232 -13.96 -15.86 1.37
CA LEU A 232 -14.86 -17.03 1.38
C LEU A 232 -15.31 -17.38 2.80
N LEU A 233 -14.35 -17.49 3.74
CA LEU A 233 -14.62 -17.82 5.14
C LEU A 233 -15.42 -16.72 5.85
N SER A 234 -15.25 -15.46 5.43
CA SER A 234 -15.86 -14.30 6.07
C SER A 234 -17.27 -13.99 5.58
N ARG A 235 -17.81 -14.67 4.55
CA ARG A 235 -19.14 -14.39 3.97
C ARG A 235 -20.26 -14.24 5.01
N LYS A 236 -20.38 -15.20 5.94
CA LYS A 236 -21.42 -15.19 6.97
C LYS A 236 -21.16 -14.08 8.01
N ARG A 237 -19.90 -13.86 8.37
CA ARG A 237 -19.48 -12.88 9.37
C ARG A 237 -19.66 -11.45 8.86
N TRP A 238 -19.30 -11.18 7.62
CA TRP A 238 -19.47 -9.90 6.94
C TRP A 238 -20.92 -9.39 7.01
N LEU A 239 -21.88 -10.29 6.78
CA LEU A 239 -23.30 -9.95 6.93
C LEU A 239 -23.70 -9.65 8.38
N LYS A 240 -23.19 -10.41 9.35
CA LYS A 240 -23.49 -10.19 10.77
C LYS A 240 -22.92 -8.88 11.31
N ILE A 241 -21.74 -8.49 10.84
CA ILE A 241 -21.07 -7.26 11.29
C ILE A 241 -21.80 -6.01 10.78
N GLY A 242 -22.50 -6.12 9.66
CA GLY A 242 -23.16 -4.98 9.02
C GLY A 242 -24.68 -4.92 9.10
N MET A 243 -25.30 -5.75 9.96
CA MET A 243 -26.71 -5.62 10.41
C MET A 243 -26.74 -4.90 11.77
#